data_AF-A0ABD4KUR8-F1
#
_entry.id   AF-A0ABD4KUR8-F1
#
_cell.length_a   1.000
_cell.length_b   1.000
_cell.length_c   1.000
_cell.angle_alpha   90.00
_cell.angle_beta   90.00
_cell.angle_gamma   90.00
#
_symmetry.space_group_name_H-M   'P 1'
#
loop_
_entity.id
_entity.type
_entity.pdbx_description
1 polymer ?
#
loop_
_entity_poly.entity_id
_entity_poly.type
_entity_poly.pdbx_seq_one_letter_code
_entity_poly.pdbx_strand_id
1 'polypeptide(L)'
;FKKEKLIETIETDEGVQENWHMVIDDVYFTNGDNKQLRELSPIAQQLFHSWDLTTTETHSDSHVVMHNTVDEESGMFAHMALTRLLSFHGREDEVHWRRHLQHDSAISSILDFRSGIEENLKAGIIKYIFDIEPASIPDFL
;
A
#
# COMPACT_ATOMS: atom_id res chain seq x y z
N PHE A 1 15.19 3.77 -2.27
CA PHE A 1 15.76 4.94 -1.59
C PHE A 1 17.24 4.99 -1.86
N LYS A 2 17.72 6.07 -2.46
CA LYS A 2 19.14 6.31 -2.72
C LYS A 2 19.76 7.06 -1.55
N LYS A 3 20.90 6.56 -1.06
CA LYS A 3 21.74 7.23 -0.04
C LYS A 3 22.54 8.34 -0.73
N GLU A 4 22.24 9.59 -0.40
CA GLU A 4 22.93 10.74 -1.02
C GLU A 4 24.08 11.26 -0.17
N LYS A 5 23.88 11.33 1.15
CA LYS A 5 24.87 11.89 2.06
C LYS A 5 24.78 11.26 3.44
N LEU A 6 25.91 10.78 3.95
CA LEU A 6 26.04 10.39 5.35
C LEU A 6 25.95 11.65 6.23
N ILE A 7 24.99 11.66 7.16
CA ILE A 7 24.76 12.77 8.08
C ILE A 7 25.63 12.58 9.32
N GLU A 8 25.60 11.38 9.88
CA GLU A 8 26.23 11.08 11.17
C GLU A 8 26.55 9.59 11.28
N THR A 9 27.60 9.28 12.02
CA THR A 9 27.97 7.92 12.43
C THR A 9 28.09 7.91 13.94
N ILE A 10 27.36 6.99 14.59
CA ILE A 10 27.30 6.83 16.04
C ILE A 10 27.87 5.44 16.35
N GLU A 11 28.96 5.39 17.13
CA GLU A 11 29.42 4.13 17.72
C GLU A 11 28.50 3.78 18.90
N THR A 12 27.90 2.60 18.85
CA THR A 12 27.05 2.04 19.90
C THR A 12 27.68 0.75 20.42
N ASP A 13 27.23 0.29 21.59
CA ASP A 13 27.70 -0.98 22.17
C ASP A 13 27.41 -2.20 21.28
N GLU A 14 26.49 -2.05 20.31
CA GLU A 14 26.07 -3.08 19.35
C GLU A 14 26.74 -2.93 17.97
N GLY A 15 27.54 -1.87 17.75
CA GLY A 15 28.28 -1.65 16.51
C GLY A 15 28.29 -0.19 16.06
N VAL A 16 28.23 0.02 14.74
CA VAL A 16 28.22 1.36 14.14
C VAL A 16 26.85 1.62 13.54
N GLN A 17 26.18 2.67 14.02
CA GLN A 17 24.92 3.15 13.46
C GLN A 17 25.19 4.36 12.56
N GLU A 18 24.66 4.33 11.34
CA GLU A 18 24.80 5.42 10.38
C GLU A 18 23.45 6.09 10.08
N ASN A 19 23.42 7.41 10.13
CA ASN A 19 22.26 8.22 9.75
C ASN A 19 22.51 8.81 8.37
N TRP A 20 21.62 8.53 7.42
CA TRP A 20 21.76 8.93 6.01
C TRP A 20 20.67 9.91 5.58
N HIS A 21 21.05 10.90 4.77
CA HIS A 21 20.12 11.64 3.93
C HIS A 21 19.79 10.77 2.71
N MET A 22 18.51 10.41 2.60
CA MET A 22 18.01 9.53 1.54
C MET A 22 16.93 10.21 0.74
N VAL A 23 16.89 9.90 -0.57
CA VAL A 23 15.84 10.33 -1.48
C VAL A 23 15.13 9.13 -2.09
N ILE A 24 13.84 9.31 -2.42
CA ILE A 24 13.11 8.33 -3.23
C ILE A 24 13.58 8.49 -4.67
N ASP A 25 14.23 7.47 -5.19
CA ASP A 25 14.73 7.42 -6.56
C ASP A 25 13.87 6.54 -7.48
N ASP A 26 13.20 5.52 -6.92
CA ASP A 26 12.24 4.70 -7.65
C ASP A 26 11.06 4.24 -6.76
N VAL A 27 9.87 4.14 -7.36
CA VAL A 27 8.65 3.55 -6.79
C VAL A 27 7.88 2.84 -7.90
N TYR A 28 7.50 1.59 -7.65
CA TYR A 28 6.65 0.81 -8.54
C TYR A 28 5.84 -0.22 -7.76
N PHE A 29 4.79 -0.73 -8.39
CA PHE A 29 3.99 -1.85 -7.90
C PHE A 29 4.33 -3.12 -8.68
N THR A 30 3.95 -4.27 -8.16
CA THR A 30 4.06 -5.55 -8.87
C THR A 30 2.72 -6.25 -8.90
N ASN A 31 2.44 -6.96 -10.00
CA ASN A 31 1.25 -7.79 -10.13
C ASN A 31 1.57 -9.26 -9.81
N GLY A 32 0.58 -10.15 -9.91
CA GLY A 32 0.76 -11.59 -9.65
C GLY A 32 1.76 -12.30 -10.58
N ASP A 33 2.17 -11.67 -11.69
CA ASP A 33 3.18 -12.18 -12.63
C ASP A 33 4.57 -11.55 -12.39
N ASN A 34 4.77 -10.83 -11.27
CA ASN A 34 5.96 -10.03 -10.96
C ASN A 34 6.28 -8.93 -12.00
N LYS A 35 5.30 -8.52 -12.81
CA LYS A 35 5.47 -7.42 -13.75
C LYS A 35 5.42 -6.10 -12.98
N GLN A 36 6.39 -5.23 -13.25
CA GLN A 36 6.41 -3.87 -12.70
C GLN A 36 5.30 -3.02 -13.32
N LEU A 37 4.53 -2.36 -12.45
CA LEU A 37 3.49 -1.40 -12.80
C LEU A 37 3.87 -0.05 -12.22
N ARG A 38 3.99 0.96 -13.10
CA ARG A 38 4.34 2.34 -12.71
C ARG A 38 3.13 3.27 -12.76
N GLU A 39 2.17 2.91 -13.60
CA GLU A 39 0.91 3.63 -13.77
C GLU A 39 -0.20 2.79 -13.15
N LEU A 40 -0.51 3.09 -11.89
CA LEU A 40 -1.69 2.59 -11.21
C LEU A 40 -2.53 3.79 -10.80
N SER A 41 -3.85 3.73 -10.94
CA SER A 41 -4.68 4.88 -10.58
C SER A 41 -4.59 5.19 -9.07
N PRO A 42 -4.78 6.45 -8.66
CA PRO A 42 -4.76 6.82 -7.25
C PRO A 42 -5.76 6.03 -6.39
N ILE A 43 -6.93 5.70 -6.96
CA ILE A 43 -7.98 4.93 -6.28
C ILE A 43 -7.56 3.47 -6.09
N ALA A 44 -6.89 2.87 -7.08
CA ALA A 44 -6.37 1.52 -6.97
C ALA A 44 -5.19 1.45 -5.98
N GLN A 45 -4.33 2.46 -5.95
CA GLN A 45 -3.21 2.54 -4.99
C GLN A 45 -3.70 2.63 -3.53
N GLN A 46 -4.78 3.36 -3.27
CA GLN A 46 -5.29 3.50 -1.91
C GLN A 46 -5.69 2.18 -1.26
N LEU A 47 -6.10 1.17 -2.05
CA LEU A 47 -6.47 -0.14 -1.50
C LEU A 47 -5.33 -0.82 -0.75
N PHE A 48 -4.07 -0.55 -1.07
CA PHE A 48 -2.94 -1.11 -0.33
C PHE A 48 -2.93 -0.71 1.16
N HIS A 49 -3.54 0.43 1.53
CA HIS A 49 -3.67 0.82 2.94
C HIS A 49 -4.66 -0.04 3.73
N SER A 50 -5.54 -0.77 3.04
CA SER A 50 -6.48 -1.69 3.68
C SER A 50 -5.91 -3.09 3.89
N TRP A 51 -4.79 -3.39 3.22
CA TRP A 51 -4.15 -4.70 3.24
C TRP A 51 -3.16 -4.80 4.40
N ASP A 52 -3.11 -6.00 4.96
CA ASP A 52 -2.11 -6.34 5.97
C ASP A 52 -0.82 -6.71 5.23
N LEU A 53 -0.01 -5.68 4.95
CA LEU A 53 1.28 -5.81 4.26
C LEU A 53 2.42 -5.96 5.27
N THR A 54 3.35 -6.84 4.97
CA THR A 54 4.62 -6.95 5.68
C THR A 54 5.66 -6.09 4.97
N THR A 55 6.38 -5.28 5.74
CA THR A 55 7.51 -4.50 5.23
C THR A 55 8.81 -5.26 5.47
N THR A 56 9.59 -5.46 4.40
CA THR A 56 10.96 -5.95 4.48
C THR A 56 11.91 -4.95 3.85
N GLU A 57 13.08 -4.79 4.44
CA GLU A 57 14.11 -3.87 3.95
C GLU A 57 15.38 -4.62 3.60
N THR A 58 16.00 -4.24 2.49
CA THR A 58 17.33 -4.71 2.12
C THR A 58 18.24 -3.50 1.97
N HIS A 59 19.38 -3.56 2.66
CA HIS A 59 20.34 -2.47 2.74
C HIS A 59 21.57 -2.81 1.92
N SER A 60 21.99 -1.86 1.09
CA SER A 60 23.25 -1.87 0.36
C SER A 60 24.02 -0.59 0.65
N ASP A 61 25.25 -0.50 0.16
CA ASP A 61 26.09 0.69 0.33
C ASP A 61 25.47 1.95 -0.26
N SER A 62 24.68 1.81 -1.33
CA SER A 62 24.13 2.94 -2.09
C SER A 62 22.62 3.13 -1.94
N HIS A 63 21.89 2.06 -1.60
CA HIS A 63 20.43 2.07 -1.58
C HIS A 63 19.86 1.29 -0.41
N VAL A 64 18.70 1.74 0.05
CA VAL A 64 17.76 0.97 0.86
C VAL A 64 16.57 0.65 -0.03
N VAL A 65 16.26 -0.64 -0.17
CA VAL A 65 15.10 -1.13 -0.92
C VAL A 65 14.07 -1.62 0.09
N MET A 66 12.87 -1.06 0.02
CA MET A 66 11.75 -1.42 0.88
C MET A 66 10.72 -2.17 0.03
N HIS A 67 10.37 -3.39 0.45
CA HIS A 67 9.30 -4.17 -0.14
C HIS A 67 8.13 -4.22 0.84
N ASN A 68 6.93 -3.94 0.34
CA ASN A 68 5.68 -4.12 1.09
C ASN A 68 4.92 -5.26 0.40
N THR A 69 4.96 -6.45 0.98
CA THR A 69 4.44 -7.68 0.39
C THR A 69 3.27 -8.24 1.19
N VAL A 70 2.41 -8.98 0.50
CA VAL A 70 1.42 -9.83 1.15
C VAL A 70 2.09 -11.20 1.31
N ASP A 71 2.37 -11.65 2.54
CA ASP A 71 3.15 -12.86 2.78
C ASP A 71 2.34 -14.16 2.63
N GLU A 72 1.01 -14.09 2.71
CA GLU A 72 0.09 -15.23 2.57
C GLU A 72 -1.07 -14.91 1.59
N GLU A 73 -1.82 -15.92 1.15
CA GLU A 73 -3.05 -15.68 0.39
C GLU A 73 -4.04 -14.85 1.23
N SER A 74 -4.09 -13.55 0.96
CA SER A 74 -4.95 -12.62 1.70
C SER A 74 -6.33 -12.52 1.05
N GLY A 75 -7.35 -12.94 1.80
CA GLY A 75 -8.74 -12.66 1.50
C GLY A 75 -9.16 -11.36 2.19
N MET A 76 -9.68 -10.40 1.42
CA MET A 76 -10.14 -9.13 1.98
C MET A 76 -11.67 -9.02 1.92
N PHE A 77 -12.29 -8.78 3.08
CA PHE A 77 -13.70 -8.42 3.13
C PHE A 77 -13.89 -6.92 2.89
N ALA A 78 -14.73 -6.58 1.91
CA ALA A 78 -14.97 -5.20 1.47
C ALA A 78 -15.34 -4.24 2.62
N HIS A 79 -16.19 -4.68 3.55
CA HIS A 79 -16.63 -3.85 4.68
C HIS A 79 -15.48 -3.54 5.65
N MET A 80 -14.59 -4.50 5.94
CA MET A 80 -13.41 -4.28 6.79
C MET A 80 -12.41 -3.34 6.11
N ALA A 81 -12.19 -3.55 4.81
CA ALA A 81 -11.29 -2.73 4.01
C ALA A 81 -11.74 -1.27 3.97
N LEU A 82 -13.02 -1.03 3.69
CA LEU A 82 -13.58 0.32 3.65
C LEU A 82 -13.48 1.02 5.01
N THR A 83 -13.77 0.32 6.12
CA THR A 83 -13.60 0.90 7.47
C THR A 83 -12.14 1.26 7.75
N ARG A 84 -11.17 0.41 7.37
CA ARG A 84 -9.73 0.69 7.50
C ARG A 84 -9.33 1.92 6.68
N LEU A 85 -9.81 2.02 5.44
CA LEU A 85 -9.54 3.16 4.55
C LEU A 85 -10.11 4.46 5.10
N LEU A 86 -11.37 4.48 5.49
CA LEU A 86 -12.00 5.69 6.04
C LEU A 86 -11.33 6.13 7.35
N SER A 87 -10.97 5.17 8.21
CA SER A 87 -10.22 5.45 9.45
C SER A 87 -8.82 6.01 9.16
N PHE A 88 -8.19 5.56 8.09
CA PHE A 88 -6.88 6.05 7.65
C PHE A 88 -6.94 7.52 7.19
N HIS A 89 -7.98 7.90 6.43
CA HIS A 89 -8.16 9.29 5.98
C HIS A 89 -8.46 10.28 7.12
N GLY A 90 -8.94 9.78 8.27
CA GLY A 90 -9.24 10.61 9.45
C GLY A 90 -8.03 10.92 10.35
N ARG A 91 -6.82 10.42 10.05
CA ARG A 91 -5.61 10.66 10.85
C ARG A 91 -4.84 11.85 10.28
N GLU A 92 -4.95 13.02 10.91
CA GLU A 92 -4.26 14.26 10.47
C GLU A 92 -2.73 14.24 10.68
N ASP A 93 -2.20 13.41 11.58
CA ASP A 93 -0.84 13.62 12.13
C ASP A 93 0.26 12.68 11.61
N GLU A 94 -0.03 11.69 10.77
CA GLU A 94 0.99 10.74 10.35
C GLU A 94 1.29 10.86 8.85
N VAL A 95 2.53 11.27 8.56
CA VAL A 95 3.31 11.06 7.33
C VAL A 95 3.08 12.02 6.14
N HIS A 96 4.02 12.97 5.99
CA HIS A 96 4.02 14.05 5.00
C HIS A 96 4.26 13.63 3.53
N TRP A 97 4.80 12.45 3.24
CA TRP A 97 4.96 12.02 1.83
C TRP A 97 3.63 11.76 1.12
N ARG A 98 2.54 11.59 1.89
CA ARG A 98 1.17 11.36 1.40
C ARG A 98 0.59 12.55 0.64
N ARG A 99 1.05 13.78 0.94
CA ARG A 99 0.64 14.99 0.20
C ARG A 99 1.12 14.98 -1.26
N HIS A 100 2.12 14.16 -1.59
CA HIS A 100 2.61 13.98 -2.97
C HIS A 100 1.84 12.91 -3.76
N LEU A 101 1.02 12.09 -3.09
CA LEU A 101 0.16 11.08 -3.72
C LEU A 101 -1.32 11.47 -3.77
N GLN A 102 -1.70 12.60 -3.15
CA GLN A 102 -3.05 13.17 -3.24
C GLN A 102 -3.33 13.64 -4.68
N HIS A 103 -3.90 12.75 -5.47
CA HIS A 103 -4.85 13.13 -6.51
C HIS A 103 -6.25 13.10 -5.88
N ASP A 104 -7.12 14.00 -6.30
CA ASP A 104 -8.47 14.28 -5.75
C ASP A 104 -9.46 13.08 -5.73
N SER A 105 -9.07 11.88 -6.14
CA SER A 105 -9.90 10.67 -6.16
C SER A 105 -9.65 9.79 -4.94
N ALA A 106 -10.10 10.23 -3.76
CA ALA A 106 -10.12 9.41 -2.55
C ALA A 106 -11.28 8.39 -2.59
N ILE A 107 -11.06 7.18 -2.06
CA ILE A 107 -12.15 6.22 -1.84
C ILE A 107 -13.07 6.79 -0.75
N SER A 108 -14.23 7.30 -1.17
CA SER A 108 -15.21 7.96 -0.30
C SER A 108 -16.52 7.20 -0.17
N SER A 109 -16.76 6.24 -1.07
CA SER A 109 -17.98 5.46 -1.15
C SER A 109 -17.71 3.98 -1.50
N ILE A 110 -18.73 3.14 -1.37
CA ILE A 110 -18.65 1.73 -1.79
C ILE A 110 -18.47 1.59 -3.31
N LEU A 111 -18.97 2.55 -4.10
CA LEU A 111 -18.81 2.55 -5.57
C LEU A 111 -17.36 2.86 -5.94
N ASP A 112 -16.75 3.84 -5.28
CA ASP A 112 -15.32 4.16 -5.43
C ASP A 112 -14.47 2.95 -5.06
N PHE A 113 -14.80 2.31 -3.92
CA PHE A 113 -14.11 1.12 -3.47
C PHE A 113 -14.21 -0.02 -4.50
N ARG A 114 -15.40 -0.28 -5.05
CA ARG A 114 -15.61 -1.27 -6.11
C ARG A 114 -14.78 -0.93 -7.36
N SER A 115 -14.78 0.32 -7.80
CA SER A 115 -13.95 0.77 -8.94
C SER A 115 -12.46 0.50 -8.69
N GLY A 116 -11.95 0.82 -7.50
CA GLY A 116 -10.57 0.56 -7.13
C GLY A 116 -10.21 -0.94 -7.15
N ILE A 117 -11.13 -1.82 -6.71
CA ILE A 117 -10.92 -3.27 -6.77
C ILE A 117 -10.91 -3.75 -8.22
N GLU A 118 -11.88 -3.30 -9.04
CA GLU A 118 -11.98 -3.68 -10.45
C GLU A 118 -10.76 -3.21 -11.27
N GLU A 119 -10.18 -2.07 -10.92
CA GLU A 119 -8.92 -1.60 -11.52
C GLU A 119 -7.72 -2.46 -11.12
N ASN A 120 -7.61 -2.82 -9.84
CA ASN A 120 -6.57 -3.75 -9.39
C ASN A 120 -6.73 -5.16 -9.99
N LEU A 121 -7.96 -5.60 -10.27
CA LEU A 121 -8.24 -6.84 -11.00
C LEU A 121 -7.71 -6.74 -12.45
N LYS A 122 -8.00 -5.64 -13.15
CA LYS A 122 -7.49 -5.39 -14.51
C LYS A 122 -5.95 -5.30 -14.55
N ALA A 123 -5.34 -4.75 -13.51
CA ALA A 123 -3.89 -4.68 -13.36
C ALA A 123 -3.23 -6.03 -13.01
N GLY A 124 -4.02 -7.06 -12.71
CA GLY A 124 -3.54 -8.38 -12.29
C GLY A 124 -2.95 -8.40 -10.87
N ILE A 125 -3.24 -7.38 -10.06
CA ILE A 125 -2.85 -7.31 -8.65
C ILE A 125 -3.86 -8.12 -7.83
N ILE A 126 -5.15 -7.96 -8.10
CA ILE A 126 -6.21 -8.82 -7.59
C ILE A 126 -6.49 -9.92 -8.61
N LYS A 127 -6.70 -11.14 -8.12
CA LYS A 127 -7.00 -12.29 -8.99
C LYS A 127 -8.49 -12.61 -9.09
N TYR A 128 -9.23 -12.46 -8.00
CA TYR A 128 -10.64 -12.81 -7.91
C TYR A 128 -11.42 -11.78 -7.11
N ILE A 129 -12.68 -11.57 -7.51
CA ILE A 129 -13.69 -10.82 -6.76
C ILE A 129 -14.87 -11.76 -6.57
N PHE A 130 -15.33 -11.92 -5.32
CA PHE A 130 -16.47 -12.77 -4.99
C PHE A 130 -17.63 -11.90 -4.48
N ASP A 131 -18.64 -11.72 -5.31
CA ASP A 131 -19.91 -11.10 -4.92
C ASP A 131 -20.82 -12.21 -4.35
N ILE A 132 -20.82 -12.37 -3.03
CA ILE A 132 -21.58 -13.43 -2.35
C ILE A 132 -22.98 -12.91 -2.00
N GLU A 133 -24.01 -13.48 -2.64
CA GLU A 133 -25.40 -13.26 -2.28
C GLU A 133 -25.87 -14.31 -1.26
N PRO A 134 -26.66 -13.91 -0.24
CA PRO A 134 -27.22 -14.86 0.71
C PRO A 134 -28.21 -15.79 0.01
N ALA A 135 -28.13 -17.10 0.30
CA ALA A 135 -29.04 -18.10 -0.27
C ALA A 135 -30.52 -17.88 0.08
N SER A 136 -30.79 -17.14 1.16
CA SER A 136 -32.13 -16.70 1.55
C SER A 136 -32.04 -15.28 2.09
N ILE A 137 -32.81 -14.36 1.50
CA ILE A 137 -33.02 -13.02 2.03
C ILE A 137 -34.22 -13.11 3.00
N PRO A 138 -34.08 -12.76 4.29
CA PRO A 138 -35.22 -12.74 5.19
C PRO A 138 -36.27 -11.74 4.72
N ASP A 139 -37.56 -12.07 4.85
CA ASP A 139 -38.66 -11.20 4.44
C ASP A 139 -38.74 -9.87 5.22
N PHE A 140 -37.92 -9.71 6.26
CA PHE A 140 -37.78 -8.47 7.03
C PHE A 140 -36.45 -7.78 6.68
N LEU A 141 -36.43 -7.09 5.54
CA LEU A 141 -35.51 -5.99 5.28
C LEU A 141 -36.33 -4.76 4.91
#